data_AF-A0A662LGV4-F1
#
_entry.id   AF-A0A662LGV4-F1
#
_cell.length_a   1.000
_cell.length_b   1.000
_cell.length_c   1.000
_cell.angle_alpha   90.00
_cell.angle_beta   90.00
_cell.angle_gamma   90.00
#
_symmetry.space_group_name_H-M   'P 1'
#
loop_
_entity.id
_entity.type
_entity.pdbx_description
1 polymer ?
#
loop_
_entity_poly.entity_id
_entity_poly.type
_entity_poly.pdbx_seq_one_letter_code
_entity_poly.pdbx_strand_id
1 'polypeptide(L)'
;MEITEMREWERISAHSHILGLGLDENYKALRKADGMVGQIEAREAAGIVVRMIKEGKFAGNAVLIAGPPGSGKTALAIGIAKELGKDVPFVHIAGSEIYSTEIKKTEFLTQTLRRAIGVRIREMRKIYEGKIESLDIDYVQHPYNPYQKIPSSAVVTLRTKDEKKRLKMDQSFAIQILQQGIEGGDIIQIDVDSGRVVKVGMSKESAKEKGYDLSYDRVIDMPSGPIVKEKEFVYTLTLNDLDMMRSRSGMDIASLLFGFSERKEIGEEVRKRVDEEVKELVEEGRAELIPGVLFIDECSMLDIETYAFLNKAMEQELSPIIIFATNRGITTVRGTDMKSPFGMPLDLLDRLLVITTKKYDKEDMRDIILARAQKEGIKISGDALDYLVDIGSRSSLRYAVQLLVPAWEIAKKEEIRKEHIERVYNLFSDVKRSVDYLHRMEKEMIYS
;
A
#
# COMPACT_ATOMS: atom_id res chain seq x y z
N MET A 1 -17.35 2.43 16.33
CA MET A 1 -16.06 2.06 15.70
C MET A 1 -16.13 2.53 14.27
N GLU A 2 -15.38 3.58 13.93
CA GLU A 2 -14.86 3.65 12.56
C GLU A 2 -14.31 2.25 12.27
N ILE A 3 -14.72 1.64 11.17
CA ILE A 3 -13.81 0.68 10.54
C ILE A 3 -12.69 1.59 10.03
N THR A 4 -11.83 2.02 10.95
CA THR A 4 -10.44 2.20 10.63
C THR A 4 -10.12 0.83 10.07
N GLU A 5 -10.08 0.75 8.74
CA GLU A 5 -9.41 -0.38 8.10
C GLU A 5 -8.19 -0.60 8.97
N MET A 6 -8.05 -1.81 9.50
CA MET A 6 -6.73 -2.29 9.82
C MET A 6 -6.00 -2.19 8.49
N ARG A 7 -5.41 -1.01 8.21
CA ARG A 7 -4.27 -0.89 7.34
C ARG A 7 -3.37 -1.95 7.91
N GLU A 8 -3.27 -3.08 7.21
CA GLU A 8 -2.25 -4.07 7.47
C GLU A 8 -1.03 -3.25 7.84
N TRP A 9 -0.57 -3.41 9.08
CA TRP A 9 0.50 -2.62 9.65
C TRP A 9 1.61 -2.60 8.61
N GLU A 10 1.68 -1.53 7.81
CA GLU A 10 2.66 -1.40 6.74
C GLU A 10 3.95 -1.31 7.51
N ARG A 11 4.59 -2.47 7.74
CA ARG A 11 5.95 -2.56 8.25
C ARG A 11 6.69 -1.52 7.44
N ILE A 12 7.12 -0.44 8.09
CA ILE A 12 7.69 0.76 7.48
C ILE A 12 8.51 0.33 6.26
N SER A 13 7.88 0.38 5.09
CA SER A 13 8.48 -0.25 3.91
C SER A 13 9.77 0.50 3.65
N ALA A 14 10.85 -0.21 3.31
CA ALA A 14 12.15 0.41 3.06
C ALA A 14 12.02 1.61 2.08
N HIS A 15 10.97 1.61 1.25
CA HIS A 15 10.67 2.56 0.20
C HIS A 15 9.49 3.52 0.49
N SER A 16 8.96 3.62 1.71
CA SER A 16 7.87 4.58 2.00
C SER A 16 8.25 6.06 1.90
N HIS A 17 9.51 6.36 1.58
CA HIS A 17 10.01 7.71 1.31
C HIS A 17 9.88 8.10 -0.16
N ILE A 18 9.61 7.15 -1.05
CA ILE A 18 9.45 7.39 -2.48
C ILE A 18 8.05 7.93 -2.74
N LEU A 19 7.97 9.15 -3.26
CA LEU A 19 6.72 9.85 -3.55
C LEU A 19 6.38 9.87 -5.05
N GLY A 20 7.35 9.59 -5.91
CA GLY A 20 7.23 9.62 -7.36
C GLY A 20 8.57 9.35 -8.04
N LEU A 21 8.63 9.56 -9.36
CA LEU A 21 9.87 9.41 -10.13
C LEU A 21 10.77 10.66 -10.11
N GLY A 22 10.31 11.80 -9.57
CA GLY A 22 11.12 13.04 -9.49
C GLY A 22 11.54 13.59 -10.86
N LEU A 23 10.59 13.57 -11.80
CA LEU A 23 10.79 14.06 -13.16
C LEU A 23 10.31 15.51 -13.28
N ASP A 24 10.94 16.29 -14.14
CA ASP A 24 10.43 17.59 -14.55
C ASP A 24 9.33 17.47 -15.62
N GLU A 25 8.78 18.62 -16.05
CA GLU A 25 7.73 18.69 -17.07
C GLU A 25 8.14 18.10 -18.44
N ASN A 26 9.45 17.96 -18.69
CA ASN A 26 10.02 17.41 -19.91
C ASN A 26 10.46 15.94 -19.74
N TYR A 27 10.03 15.27 -18.66
CA TYR A 27 10.39 13.89 -18.31
C TYR A 27 11.88 13.68 -18.04
N LYS A 28 12.62 14.75 -17.69
CA LYS A 28 14.02 14.63 -17.26
C LYS A 28 14.10 14.41 -15.76
N ALA A 29 14.96 13.49 -15.35
CA ALA A 29 15.08 13.16 -13.93
C ALA A 29 15.97 14.18 -13.22
N LEU A 30 15.43 14.86 -12.21
CA LEU A 30 16.22 15.68 -11.31
C LEU A 30 17.10 14.77 -10.44
N ARG A 31 18.37 15.16 -10.19
CA ARG A 31 19.32 14.37 -9.39
C ARG A 31 18.73 13.93 -8.05
N LYS A 32 17.98 14.81 -7.38
CA LYS A 32 17.30 14.54 -6.10
C LYS A 32 15.90 15.15 -6.12
N ALA A 33 14.87 14.32 -6.15
CA ALA A 33 13.45 14.74 -6.12
C ALA A 33 12.55 13.57 -5.73
N ASP A 34 11.41 13.84 -5.09
CA ASP A 34 10.38 12.86 -4.72
C ASP A 34 10.88 11.61 -3.97
N GLY A 35 11.92 11.79 -3.15
CA GLY A 35 12.57 10.72 -2.40
C GLY A 35 13.54 9.87 -3.21
N MET A 36 13.63 10.08 -4.53
CA MET A 36 14.60 9.43 -5.42
C MET A 36 15.89 10.25 -5.49
N VAL A 37 17.02 9.54 -5.54
CA VAL A 37 18.37 10.11 -5.72
C VAL A 37 19.06 9.34 -6.85
N GLY A 38 19.68 10.05 -7.79
CA GLY A 38 20.42 9.42 -8.88
C GLY A 38 19.53 8.61 -9.82
N GLN A 39 20.10 7.55 -10.40
CA GLN A 39 19.47 6.65 -11.40
C GLN A 39 18.73 7.42 -12.52
N ILE A 40 19.35 8.49 -13.02
CA ILE A 40 18.73 9.45 -13.96
C ILE A 40 18.17 8.72 -15.18
N GLU A 41 19.01 7.97 -15.90
CA GLU A 41 18.61 7.23 -17.10
C GLU A 41 17.45 6.25 -16.84
N ALA A 42 17.48 5.53 -15.72
CA ALA A 42 16.44 4.56 -15.38
C ALA A 42 15.11 5.23 -15.03
N ARG A 43 15.16 6.40 -14.36
CA ARG A 43 13.98 7.20 -14.01
C ARG A 43 13.37 7.87 -15.23
N GLU A 44 14.18 8.37 -16.16
CA GLU A 44 13.70 8.91 -17.44
C GLU A 44 13.03 7.81 -18.28
N ALA A 45 13.65 6.63 -18.38
CA ALA A 45 13.04 5.47 -19.06
C ALA A 45 11.71 5.07 -18.40
N ALA A 46 11.67 5.04 -17.06
CA ALA A 46 10.43 4.80 -16.32
C ALA A 46 9.36 5.87 -16.58
N GLY A 47 9.76 7.14 -16.72
CA GLY A 47 8.85 8.23 -17.09
C GLY A 47 8.23 8.06 -18.47
N ILE A 48 9.01 7.60 -19.45
CA ILE A 48 8.50 7.27 -20.78
C ILE A 48 7.49 6.13 -20.71
N VAL A 49 7.78 5.09 -19.93
CA VAL A 49 6.84 3.98 -19.69
C VAL A 49 5.55 4.46 -19.05
N VAL A 50 5.61 5.29 -18.00
CA VAL A 50 4.43 5.89 -17.36
C VAL A 50 3.59 6.66 -18.37
N ARG A 51 4.22 7.44 -19.25
CA ARG A 51 3.51 8.15 -20.32
C ARG A 51 2.82 7.20 -21.30
N MET A 52 3.52 6.15 -21.75
CA MET A 52 2.93 5.14 -22.65
C MET A 52 1.72 4.45 -22.01
N ILE A 53 1.79 4.16 -20.72
CA ILE A 53 0.68 3.57 -19.96
C ILE A 53 -0.51 4.53 -19.92
N LYS A 54 -0.28 5.81 -19.55
CA LYS A 54 -1.34 6.83 -19.50
C LYS A 54 -1.96 7.10 -20.87
N GLU A 55 -1.21 6.91 -21.96
CA GLU A 55 -1.71 7.01 -23.34
C GLU A 55 -2.36 5.73 -23.87
N GLY A 56 -2.42 4.65 -23.09
CA GLY A 56 -3.01 3.37 -23.51
C GLY A 56 -2.16 2.59 -24.53
N LYS A 57 -0.88 2.96 -24.73
CA LYS A 57 0.04 2.36 -25.72
C LYS A 57 0.94 1.27 -25.14
N PHE A 58 0.60 0.74 -23.97
CA PHE A 58 1.40 -0.24 -23.23
C PHE A 58 0.79 -1.66 -23.17
N ALA A 59 -0.36 -1.88 -23.82
CA ALA A 59 -1.04 -3.18 -23.83
C ALA A 59 -0.11 -4.30 -24.34
N GLY A 60 -0.17 -5.48 -23.70
CA GLY A 60 0.62 -6.66 -24.08
C GLY A 60 2.12 -6.59 -23.78
N ASN A 61 2.62 -5.50 -23.18
CA ASN A 61 4.01 -5.33 -22.81
C ASN A 61 4.21 -5.43 -21.29
N ALA A 62 5.41 -5.78 -20.86
CA ALA A 62 5.82 -5.72 -19.46
C ALA A 62 7.17 -4.99 -19.34
N VAL A 63 7.50 -4.57 -18.12
CA VAL A 63 8.80 -3.94 -17.82
C VAL A 63 9.70 -4.94 -17.15
N LEU A 64 10.98 -4.98 -17.54
CA LEU A 64 12.02 -5.68 -16.78
C LEU A 64 13.02 -4.68 -16.23
N ILE A 65 13.14 -4.59 -14.92
CA ILE A 65 14.18 -3.80 -14.26
C ILE A 65 15.37 -4.72 -13.93
N ALA A 66 16.45 -4.56 -14.68
CA ALA A 66 17.66 -5.37 -14.52
C ALA A 66 18.79 -4.56 -13.86
N GLY A 67 19.51 -5.16 -12.92
CA GLY A 67 20.74 -4.56 -12.41
C GLY A 67 21.19 -5.11 -11.06
N PRO A 68 22.33 -4.61 -10.55
CA PRO A 68 22.95 -5.13 -9.32
C PRO A 68 22.02 -5.08 -8.10
N PRO A 69 22.27 -5.90 -7.07
CA PRO A 69 21.59 -5.77 -5.78
C PRO A 69 21.81 -4.37 -5.19
N GLY A 70 20.75 -3.76 -4.65
CA GLY A 70 20.82 -2.43 -4.04
C GLY A 70 20.87 -1.25 -5.01
N SER A 71 20.63 -1.44 -6.31
CA SER A 71 20.55 -0.37 -7.31
C SER A 71 19.22 0.40 -7.32
N GLY A 72 18.26 0.05 -6.46
CA GLY A 72 16.97 0.76 -6.37
C GLY A 72 15.86 0.24 -7.30
N LYS A 73 15.92 -1.00 -7.78
CA LYS A 73 14.89 -1.60 -8.65
C LYS A 73 13.47 -1.50 -8.08
N THR A 74 13.29 -1.93 -6.83
CA THR A 74 12.00 -1.84 -6.12
C THR A 74 11.55 -0.39 -5.92
N ALA A 75 12.50 0.52 -5.63
CA ALA A 75 12.21 1.96 -5.50
C ALA A 75 11.70 2.54 -6.83
N LEU A 76 12.31 2.15 -7.95
CA LEU A 76 11.89 2.59 -9.28
C LEU A 76 10.49 2.08 -9.63
N ALA A 77 10.16 0.82 -9.34
CA ALA A 77 8.82 0.26 -9.54
C ALA A 77 7.74 0.97 -8.70
N ILE A 78 8.06 1.29 -7.44
CA ILE A 78 7.17 2.09 -6.57
C ILE A 78 7.01 3.51 -7.14
N GLY A 79 8.10 4.12 -7.62
CA GLY A 79 8.06 5.41 -8.30
C GLY A 79 7.12 5.41 -9.51
N ILE A 80 7.19 4.37 -10.36
CA ILE A 80 6.28 4.17 -11.49
C ILE A 80 4.83 4.13 -11.01
N ALA A 81 4.52 3.32 -9.98
CA ALA A 81 3.17 3.20 -9.45
C ALA A 81 2.62 4.53 -8.91
N LYS A 82 3.45 5.28 -8.17
CA LYS A 82 3.06 6.61 -7.65
C LYS A 82 2.80 7.61 -8.76
N GLU A 83 3.55 7.53 -9.86
CA GLU A 83 3.38 8.42 -10.99
C GLU A 83 2.15 8.10 -11.85
N LEU A 84 1.68 6.85 -11.82
CA LEU A 84 0.41 6.46 -12.43
C LEU A 84 -0.78 7.02 -11.65
N GLY A 85 -0.70 7.07 -10.32
CA GLY A 85 -1.69 7.74 -9.48
C GLY A 85 -1.66 7.28 -8.02
N LYS A 86 -2.29 8.06 -7.14
CA LYS A 86 -2.34 7.75 -5.70
C LYS A 86 -3.20 6.54 -5.36
N ASP A 87 -4.24 6.30 -6.13
CA ASP A 87 -5.21 5.21 -5.93
C ASP A 87 -4.86 3.96 -6.75
N VAL A 88 -3.72 3.97 -7.45
CA VAL A 88 -3.27 2.85 -8.28
C VAL A 88 -2.78 1.72 -7.36
N PRO A 89 -3.39 0.53 -7.39
CA PRO A 89 -2.95 -0.60 -6.58
C PRO A 89 -1.51 -0.99 -6.93
N PHE A 90 -0.69 -1.27 -5.91
CA PHE A 90 0.66 -1.77 -6.08
C PHE A 90 0.80 -3.10 -5.33
N VAL A 91 0.99 -4.18 -6.07
CA VAL A 91 1.17 -5.52 -5.52
C VAL A 91 2.62 -5.93 -5.67
N HIS A 92 3.31 -6.13 -4.55
CA HIS A 92 4.66 -6.65 -4.51
C HIS A 92 4.62 -8.15 -4.21
N ILE A 93 5.22 -8.97 -5.06
CA ILE A 93 5.50 -10.37 -4.78
C ILE A 93 6.99 -10.66 -4.99
N ALA A 94 7.56 -11.53 -4.17
CA ALA A 94 8.84 -12.15 -4.48
C ALA A 94 8.60 -13.43 -5.31
N GLY A 95 9.46 -13.72 -6.29
CA GLY A 95 9.31 -14.89 -7.16
C GLY A 95 9.24 -16.23 -6.40
N SER A 96 9.79 -16.28 -5.19
CA SER A 96 9.68 -17.45 -4.30
C SER A 96 8.33 -17.59 -3.60
N GLU A 97 7.56 -16.52 -3.41
CA GLU A 97 6.28 -16.54 -2.66
C GLU A 97 5.18 -17.35 -3.36
N ILE A 98 5.31 -17.52 -4.68
CA ILE A 98 4.37 -18.29 -5.51
C ILE A 98 4.38 -19.78 -5.15
N TYR A 99 5.47 -20.27 -4.56
CA TYR A 99 5.62 -21.67 -4.14
C TYR A 99 5.09 -21.84 -2.71
N SER A 100 3.76 -21.88 -2.58
CA SER A 100 3.07 -22.18 -1.32
C SER A 100 2.59 -23.63 -1.27
N THR A 101 2.60 -24.23 -0.08
CA THR A 101 1.96 -25.53 0.19
C THR A 101 0.46 -25.39 0.51
N GLU A 102 0.03 -24.20 0.92
CA GLU A 102 -1.35 -23.94 1.37
C GLU A 102 -2.29 -23.57 0.21
N ILE A 103 -1.76 -22.86 -0.79
CA ILE A 103 -2.54 -22.32 -1.91
C ILE A 103 -1.92 -22.82 -3.20
N LYS A 104 -2.74 -23.27 -4.15
CA LYS A 104 -2.26 -23.63 -5.48
C LYS A 104 -1.60 -22.45 -6.17
N LYS A 105 -0.52 -22.72 -6.89
CA LYS A 105 0.22 -21.74 -7.70
C LYS A 105 -0.70 -20.86 -8.55
N THR A 106 -1.61 -21.48 -9.29
CA THR A 106 -2.55 -20.79 -10.18
C THR A 106 -3.52 -19.89 -9.41
N GLU A 107 -3.99 -20.34 -8.26
CA GLU A 107 -4.88 -19.55 -7.39
C GLU A 107 -4.15 -18.34 -6.80
N PHE A 108 -2.92 -18.55 -6.31
CA PHE A 108 -2.09 -17.45 -5.80
C PHE A 108 -1.83 -16.38 -6.88
N LEU A 109 -1.47 -16.80 -8.10
CA LEU A 109 -1.25 -15.88 -9.23
C LEU A 109 -2.53 -15.16 -9.63
N THR A 110 -3.68 -15.86 -9.64
CA THR A 110 -4.98 -15.26 -9.97
C THR A 110 -5.38 -14.20 -8.94
N GLN A 111 -5.27 -14.51 -7.63
CA GLN A 111 -5.50 -13.54 -6.57
C GLN A 111 -4.57 -12.34 -6.69
N THR A 112 -3.29 -12.59 -6.99
CA THR A 112 -2.28 -11.53 -7.15
C THR A 112 -2.62 -10.58 -8.31
N LEU A 113 -3.02 -11.11 -9.47
CA LEU A 113 -3.48 -10.30 -10.59
C LEU A 113 -4.73 -9.49 -10.23
N ARG A 114 -5.71 -10.11 -9.56
CA ARG A 114 -6.95 -9.43 -9.15
C ARG A 114 -6.73 -8.38 -8.06
N ARG A 115 -5.73 -8.55 -7.18
CA ARG A 115 -5.27 -7.51 -6.23
C ARG A 115 -4.63 -6.32 -6.95
N ALA A 116 -4.08 -6.53 -8.14
CA ALA A 116 -3.46 -5.47 -8.93
C ALA A 116 -4.46 -4.74 -9.84
N ILE A 117 -5.75 -5.08 -9.83
CA ILE A 117 -6.79 -4.38 -10.59
C ILE A 117 -7.71 -3.66 -9.60
N GLY A 118 -7.72 -2.33 -9.66
CA GLY A 118 -8.57 -1.48 -8.86
C GLY A 118 -9.93 -1.23 -9.51
N VAL A 119 -10.94 -1.03 -8.69
CA VAL A 119 -12.29 -0.62 -9.04
C VAL A 119 -12.58 0.63 -8.21
N ARG A 120 -12.57 1.79 -8.87
CA ARG A 120 -12.95 3.06 -8.25
C ARG A 120 -14.45 3.25 -8.40
N ILE A 121 -15.17 3.08 -7.31
CA ILE A 121 -16.63 3.20 -7.27
C ILE A 121 -16.99 4.61 -6.82
N ARG A 122 -17.93 5.22 -7.53
CA ARG A 122 -18.51 6.54 -7.28
C ARG A 122 -19.97 6.36 -6.93
N GLU A 123 -20.33 6.70 -5.70
CA GLU A 123 -21.69 6.58 -5.21
C GLU A 123 -22.21 7.93 -4.74
N MET A 124 -23.33 8.36 -5.32
CA MET A 124 -24.09 9.49 -4.81
C MET A 124 -24.97 9.00 -3.68
N ARG A 125 -24.70 9.46 -2.46
CA ARG A 125 -25.50 9.12 -1.29
C ARG A 125 -26.15 10.35 -0.70
N LYS A 126 -27.38 10.18 -0.22
CA LYS A 126 -28.14 11.24 0.43
C LYS A 126 -27.73 11.33 1.89
N ILE A 127 -27.05 12.40 2.25
CA ILE A 127 -26.56 12.64 3.62
C ILE A 127 -27.32 13.77 4.29
N TYR A 128 -27.47 13.66 5.61
CA TYR A 128 -27.89 14.76 6.46
C TYR A 128 -26.67 15.31 7.16
N GLU A 129 -26.41 16.61 7.03
CA GLU A 129 -25.29 17.29 7.68
C GLU A 129 -25.76 18.55 8.40
N GLY A 130 -25.35 18.71 9.64
CA GLY A 130 -25.68 19.90 10.41
C GLY A 130 -25.07 19.89 11.80
N LYS A 131 -25.07 21.06 12.44
CA LYS A 131 -24.79 21.21 13.87
C LYS A 131 -25.99 20.69 14.65
N ILE A 132 -25.76 19.91 15.70
CA ILE A 132 -26.78 19.51 16.66
C ILE A 132 -27.11 20.72 17.52
N GLU A 133 -28.34 21.21 17.40
CA GLU A 133 -28.87 22.28 18.24
C GLU A 133 -29.56 21.71 19.48
N SER A 134 -30.24 20.58 19.34
CA SER A 134 -30.79 19.81 20.46
C SER A 134 -30.70 18.31 20.19
N LEU A 135 -30.49 17.53 21.24
CA LEU A 135 -30.43 16.07 21.22
C LEU A 135 -31.16 15.54 22.45
N ASP A 136 -32.25 14.82 22.22
CA ASP A 136 -33.03 14.14 23.25
C ASP A 136 -32.98 12.64 23.00
N ILE A 137 -32.50 11.85 23.97
CA ILE A 137 -32.42 10.39 23.85
C ILE A 137 -33.41 9.77 24.83
N ASP A 138 -34.31 8.94 24.29
CA ASP A 138 -35.25 8.17 25.08
C ASP A 138 -34.59 6.87 25.54
N TYR A 139 -34.84 6.49 26.79
CA TYR A 139 -34.29 5.28 27.40
C TYR A 139 -35.38 4.35 27.88
N VAL A 140 -35.19 3.06 27.66
CA VAL A 140 -36.03 1.97 28.20
C VAL A 140 -35.20 1.07 29.11
N GLN A 141 -35.87 0.36 30.02
CA GLN A 141 -35.20 -0.57 30.93
C GLN A 141 -34.75 -1.83 30.18
N HIS A 142 -33.54 -2.31 30.45
CA HIS A 142 -33.02 -3.50 29.79
C HIS A 142 -33.85 -4.75 30.18
N PRO A 143 -34.29 -5.58 29.22
CA PRO A 143 -35.20 -6.71 29.50
C PRO A 143 -34.67 -7.71 30.54
N TYR A 144 -33.35 -7.85 30.64
CA TYR A 144 -32.68 -8.82 31.52
C TYR A 144 -31.86 -8.18 32.65
N ASN A 145 -31.78 -6.85 32.71
CA ASN A 145 -30.99 -6.15 33.73
C ASN A 145 -31.73 -4.89 34.23
N PRO A 146 -32.43 -4.98 35.36
CA PRO A 146 -33.24 -3.87 35.89
C PRO A 146 -32.44 -2.61 36.20
N TYR A 147 -31.11 -2.73 36.40
CA TYR A 147 -30.24 -1.61 36.74
C TYR A 147 -29.64 -0.92 35.51
N GLN A 148 -29.90 -1.44 34.31
CA GLN A 148 -29.35 -0.90 33.07
C GLN A 148 -30.47 -0.32 32.20
N LYS A 149 -30.27 0.92 31.74
CA LYS A 149 -31.11 1.55 30.74
C LYS A 149 -30.42 1.47 29.38
N ILE A 150 -31.19 1.18 28.34
CA ILE A 150 -30.72 1.20 26.96
C ILE A 150 -31.45 2.29 26.19
N PRO A 151 -30.77 2.99 25.26
CA PRO A 151 -31.44 3.95 24.38
C PRO A 151 -32.47 3.21 23.50
N SER A 152 -33.65 3.80 23.31
CA SER A 152 -34.72 3.28 22.45
C SER A 152 -34.98 4.13 21.22
N SER A 153 -34.82 5.45 21.33
CA SER A 153 -34.94 6.39 20.23
C SER A 153 -34.15 7.66 20.53
N ALA A 154 -33.87 8.45 19.50
CA ALA A 154 -33.30 9.77 19.65
C ALA A 154 -34.08 10.79 18.81
N VAL A 155 -34.23 12.01 19.31
CA VAL A 155 -34.74 13.15 18.56
C VAL A 155 -33.64 14.18 18.46
N VAL A 156 -33.18 14.43 17.23
CA VAL A 156 -32.09 15.36 16.93
C VAL A 156 -32.64 16.54 16.16
N THR A 157 -32.30 17.74 16.59
CA THR A 157 -32.54 18.96 15.81
C THR A 157 -31.22 19.41 15.18
N LEU A 158 -31.12 19.28 13.86
CA LEU A 158 -29.99 19.74 13.08
C LEU A 158 -30.20 21.16 12.59
N ARG A 159 -29.10 21.91 12.52
CA ARG A 159 -29.06 23.28 12.02
C ARG A 159 -27.86 23.52 11.12
N THR A 160 -28.11 24.13 9.97
CA THR A 160 -27.11 24.77 9.10
C THR A 160 -27.27 26.29 9.20
N LYS A 161 -26.48 27.05 8.43
CA LYS A 161 -26.68 28.50 8.31
C LYS A 161 -28.04 28.87 7.71
N ASP A 162 -28.62 27.97 6.92
CA ASP A 162 -29.77 28.28 6.05
C ASP A 162 -31.05 27.52 6.46
N GLU A 163 -30.93 26.38 7.16
CA GLU A 163 -32.06 25.52 7.50
C GLU A 163 -31.95 24.98 8.93
N LYS A 164 -33.11 24.67 9.52
CA LYS A 164 -33.23 23.89 10.76
C LYS A 164 -34.22 22.75 10.54
N LYS A 165 -33.86 21.53 10.96
CA LYS A 165 -34.67 20.34 10.76
C LYS A 165 -34.63 19.41 11.97
N ARG A 166 -35.81 18.96 12.39
CA ARG A 166 -35.97 17.99 13.47
C ARG A 166 -36.14 16.58 12.91
N LEU A 167 -35.36 15.63 13.42
CA LEU A 167 -35.33 14.24 12.99
C LEU A 167 -35.61 13.32 14.18
N LYS A 168 -36.46 12.32 13.98
CA LYS A 168 -36.66 11.23 14.94
C LYS A 168 -35.93 9.99 14.42
N MET A 169 -35.10 9.41 15.26
CA MET A 169 -34.19 8.32 14.95
C MET A 169 -34.54 7.09 15.80
N ASP A 170 -34.27 5.92 15.25
CA ASP A 170 -34.51 4.64 15.90
C ASP A 170 -33.45 4.33 16.98
N GLN A 171 -33.56 3.15 17.58
CA GLN A 171 -32.62 2.65 18.57
C GLN A 171 -31.19 2.56 18.01
N SER A 172 -31.02 2.12 16.76
CA SER A 172 -29.71 1.90 16.12
C SER A 172 -28.90 3.18 16.06
N PHE A 173 -29.54 4.28 15.67
CA PHE A 173 -28.91 5.59 15.64
C PHE A 173 -28.66 6.16 17.04
N ALA A 174 -29.61 5.97 17.98
CA ALA A 174 -29.44 6.43 19.36
C ALA A 174 -28.24 5.76 20.06
N ILE A 175 -28.01 4.47 19.80
CA ILE A 175 -26.82 3.75 20.29
C ILE A 175 -25.54 4.35 19.70
N GLN A 176 -25.50 4.62 18.40
CA GLN A 176 -24.32 5.19 17.73
C GLN A 176 -23.97 6.59 18.27
N ILE A 177 -24.98 7.43 18.51
CA ILE A 177 -24.82 8.77 19.08
C ILE A 177 -24.13 8.68 20.46
N LEU A 178 -24.60 7.78 21.33
CA LEU A 178 -24.00 7.58 22.65
C LEU A 178 -22.58 7.00 22.57
N GLN A 179 -22.36 6.00 21.71
CA GLN A 179 -21.05 5.38 21.55
C GLN A 179 -19.98 6.33 21.03
N GLN A 180 -20.37 7.33 20.23
CA GLN A 180 -19.45 8.33 19.70
C GLN A 180 -19.31 9.57 20.59
N GLY A 181 -20.02 9.63 21.72
CA GLY A 181 -20.02 10.83 22.57
C GLY A 181 -20.48 12.07 21.82
N ILE A 182 -21.51 11.91 20.96
CA ILE A 182 -22.10 13.01 20.20
C ILE A 182 -23.02 13.81 21.12
N GLU A 183 -22.80 15.12 21.17
CA GLU A 183 -23.52 16.05 22.05
C GLU A 183 -24.03 17.29 21.30
N GLY A 184 -24.85 18.10 22.00
CA GLY A 184 -25.25 19.42 21.51
C GLY A 184 -24.04 20.30 21.20
N GLY A 185 -24.04 20.91 20.02
CA GLY A 185 -22.94 21.73 19.50
C GLY A 185 -21.99 21.00 18.53
N ASP A 186 -22.06 19.67 18.43
CA ASP A 186 -21.30 18.88 17.46
C ASP A 186 -21.89 18.98 16.05
N ILE A 187 -21.05 18.85 15.04
CA ILE A 187 -21.44 18.71 13.63
C ILE A 187 -21.39 17.22 13.30
N ILE A 188 -22.51 16.69 12.82
CA ILE A 188 -22.64 15.28 12.44
C ILE A 188 -23.01 15.12 10.97
N GLN A 189 -22.61 13.98 10.40
CA GLN A 189 -23.11 13.48 9.12
C GLN A 189 -23.90 12.18 9.37
N ILE A 190 -25.06 12.07 8.75
CA ILE A 190 -25.92 10.88 8.82
C ILE A 190 -26.11 10.37 7.40
N ASP A 191 -25.62 9.16 7.15
CA ASP A 191 -25.87 8.43 5.91
C ASP A 191 -27.07 7.50 6.14
N VAL A 192 -28.17 7.77 5.44
CA VAL A 192 -29.42 7.02 5.58
C VAL A 192 -29.29 5.62 4.98
N ASP A 193 -28.55 5.50 3.87
CA ASP A 193 -28.45 4.25 3.12
C ASP A 193 -27.58 3.24 3.88
N SER A 194 -26.51 3.71 4.54
CA SER A 194 -25.67 2.85 5.40
C SER A 194 -26.12 2.77 6.85
N GLY A 195 -27.10 3.59 7.27
CA GLY A 195 -27.57 3.66 8.65
C GLY A 195 -26.51 4.14 9.64
N ARG A 196 -25.53 4.94 9.20
CA ARG A 196 -24.39 5.39 10.02
C ARG A 196 -24.48 6.86 10.37
N VAL A 197 -24.14 7.18 11.62
CA VAL A 197 -23.91 8.55 12.10
C VAL A 197 -22.42 8.72 12.35
N VAL A 198 -21.84 9.86 11.96
CA VAL A 198 -20.43 10.18 12.18
C VAL A 198 -20.30 11.58 12.78
N LYS A 199 -19.58 11.70 13.89
CA LYS A 199 -19.14 13.00 14.44
C LYS A 199 -18.04 13.58 13.55
N VAL A 200 -18.33 14.68 12.87
CA VAL A 200 -17.36 15.38 12.00
C VAL A 200 -16.43 16.24 12.85
N GLY A 201 -16.96 16.87 13.91
CA GLY A 201 -16.20 17.70 14.83
C GLY A 201 -17.09 18.65 15.63
N MET A 202 -16.48 19.51 16.44
CA MET A 202 -17.18 20.50 17.27
C MET A 202 -17.35 21.81 16.50
N SER A 203 -18.50 22.48 16.61
CA SER A 203 -18.69 23.79 15.97
C SER A 203 -17.86 24.90 16.64
N LYS A 204 -17.33 25.86 15.86
CA LYS A 204 -16.59 27.03 16.38
C LYS A 204 -17.37 27.84 17.41
N GLU A 205 -18.68 27.99 17.22
CA GLU A 205 -19.55 28.68 18.17
C GLU A 205 -19.56 27.95 19.52
N SER A 206 -19.73 26.62 19.50
CA SER A 206 -19.74 25.82 20.72
C SER A 206 -18.38 25.80 21.40
N ALA A 207 -17.28 25.75 20.64
CA ALA A 207 -15.93 25.85 21.20
C ALA A 207 -15.68 27.19 21.91
N LYS A 208 -16.20 28.31 21.35
CA LYS A 208 -16.15 29.63 21.99
C LYS A 208 -17.02 29.73 23.23
N GLU A 209 -18.25 29.22 23.18
CA GLU A 209 -19.17 29.19 24.32
C GLU A 209 -18.61 28.37 25.49
N LYS A 210 -17.95 27.25 25.19
CA LYS A 210 -17.33 26.36 26.18
C LYS A 210 -15.94 26.84 26.66
N GLY A 211 -15.39 27.91 26.05
CA GLY A 211 -14.12 28.52 26.46
C GLY A 211 -12.90 27.59 26.35
N TYR A 212 -12.88 26.68 25.37
CA TYR A 212 -11.78 25.73 25.22
C TYR A 212 -10.55 26.37 24.56
N ASP A 213 -9.40 26.36 25.25
CA ASP A 213 -8.11 26.76 24.69
C ASP A 213 -7.49 25.66 23.80
N LEU A 214 -7.78 24.38 24.10
CA LEU A 214 -7.34 23.20 23.35
C LEU A 214 -8.46 22.15 23.37
N SER A 215 -8.82 21.62 22.20
CA SER A 215 -9.84 20.58 22.02
C SER A 215 -9.25 19.39 21.28
N TYR A 216 -9.52 18.17 21.75
CA TYR A 216 -9.21 16.94 21.00
C TYR A 216 -10.07 16.83 19.74
N ASP A 217 -11.33 17.26 19.82
CA ASP A 217 -12.24 17.32 18.68
C ASP A 217 -11.82 18.43 17.72
N ARG A 218 -11.83 18.12 16.43
CA ARG A 218 -11.58 19.08 15.35
C ARG A 218 -12.65 20.17 15.41
N VAL A 219 -12.22 21.42 15.49
CA VAL A 219 -13.14 22.57 15.49
C VAL A 219 -13.46 22.99 14.05
N ILE A 220 -14.75 23.04 13.70
CA ILE A 220 -15.24 23.20 12.33
C ILE A 220 -16.26 24.34 12.26
N ASP A 221 -16.31 25.03 11.12
CA ASP A 221 -17.36 26.02 10.85
C ASP A 221 -18.73 25.37 10.67
N MET A 222 -19.79 26.10 11.02
CA MET A 222 -21.14 25.64 10.75
C MET A 222 -21.34 25.44 9.24
N PRO A 223 -21.87 24.28 8.81
CA PRO A 223 -22.15 24.03 7.40
C PRO A 223 -23.21 25.01 6.86
N SER A 224 -23.04 25.41 5.61
CA SER A 224 -24.03 26.15 4.82
C SER A 224 -24.78 25.22 3.86
N GLY A 225 -25.92 25.68 3.38
CA GLY A 225 -26.82 24.97 2.49
C GLY A 225 -27.91 24.17 3.21
N PRO A 226 -28.69 23.39 2.46
CA PRO A 226 -29.70 22.51 3.03
C PRO A 226 -29.08 21.44 3.92
N ILE A 227 -29.81 21.02 4.95
CA ILE A 227 -29.36 19.92 5.85
C ILE A 227 -29.24 18.62 5.07
N VAL A 228 -30.14 18.41 4.10
CA VAL A 228 -30.13 17.25 3.22
C VAL A 228 -29.39 17.60 1.96
N LYS A 229 -28.31 16.87 1.67
CA LYS A 229 -27.54 17.05 0.45
C LYS A 229 -27.09 15.71 -0.11
N GLU A 230 -26.93 15.67 -1.43
CA GLU A 230 -26.30 14.54 -2.10
C GLU A 230 -24.79 14.76 -2.08
N LYS A 231 -24.05 13.74 -1.65
CA LYS A 231 -22.59 13.77 -1.60
C LYS A 231 -22.05 12.57 -2.36
N GLU A 232 -21.10 12.84 -3.25
CA GLU A 232 -20.35 11.80 -3.93
C GLU A 232 -19.33 11.18 -2.97
N PHE A 233 -19.40 9.87 -2.82
CA PHE A 233 -18.39 9.06 -2.15
C PHE A 233 -17.60 8.31 -3.21
N VAL A 234 -16.29 8.54 -3.20
CA VAL A 234 -15.36 7.83 -4.08
C VAL A 234 -14.50 6.94 -3.20
N TYR A 235 -14.51 5.64 -3.47
CA TYR A 235 -13.65 4.68 -2.82
C TYR A 235 -13.09 3.71 -3.86
N THR A 236 -11.90 3.19 -3.59
CA THR A 236 -11.20 2.28 -4.49
C THR A 236 -11.00 0.95 -3.78
N LEU A 237 -11.51 -0.13 -4.36
CA LEU A 237 -11.32 -1.51 -3.91
C LEU A 237 -10.59 -2.29 -5.00
N THR A 238 -9.93 -3.40 -4.69
CA THR A 238 -9.41 -4.30 -5.74
C THR A 238 -10.46 -5.34 -6.12
N LEU A 239 -10.34 -5.95 -7.30
CA LEU A 239 -11.21 -7.07 -7.69
C LEU A 239 -11.14 -8.21 -6.67
N ASN A 240 -9.95 -8.45 -6.10
CA ASN A 240 -9.79 -9.45 -5.04
C ASN A 240 -10.52 -9.06 -3.74
N ASP A 241 -10.59 -7.77 -3.38
CA ASP A 241 -11.36 -7.35 -2.21
C ASP A 241 -12.86 -7.63 -2.40
N LEU A 242 -13.38 -7.35 -3.59
CA LEU A 242 -14.77 -7.65 -3.96
C LEU A 242 -15.03 -9.16 -3.95
N ASP A 243 -14.13 -9.97 -4.52
CA ASP A 243 -14.20 -11.42 -4.45
C ASP A 243 -14.29 -11.94 -3.00
N MET A 244 -13.43 -11.42 -2.13
CA MET A 244 -13.39 -11.82 -0.72
C MET A 244 -14.66 -11.39 0.01
N MET A 245 -15.19 -10.20 -0.26
CA MET A 245 -16.46 -9.74 0.32
C MET A 245 -17.61 -10.65 -0.10
N ARG A 246 -17.73 -10.97 -1.39
CA ARG A 246 -18.81 -11.83 -1.92
C ARG A 246 -18.65 -13.28 -1.48
N SER A 247 -17.44 -13.78 -1.34
CA SER A 247 -17.15 -15.12 -0.81
C SER A 247 -17.56 -15.24 0.66
N ARG A 248 -17.26 -14.23 1.50
CA ARG A 248 -17.65 -14.20 2.92
C ARG A 248 -19.16 -14.10 3.12
N SER A 249 -19.86 -13.34 2.29
CA SER A 249 -21.32 -13.27 2.32
C SER A 249 -22.00 -14.60 1.98
N GLY A 250 -21.30 -15.51 1.30
CA GLY A 250 -21.73 -16.89 1.03
C GLY A 250 -21.29 -17.93 2.06
N MET A 251 -20.77 -17.54 3.23
CA MET A 251 -20.41 -18.49 4.28
C MET A 251 -21.65 -19.21 4.81
N ASP A 252 -21.80 -20.47 4.40
CA ASP A 252 -22.82 -21.38 4.90
C ASP A 252 -22.73 -21.53 6.43
N ILE A 253 -23.88 -21.53 7.10
CA ILE A 253 -24.04 -21.79 8.54
C ILE A 253 -23.30 -23.07 8.97
N ALA A 254 -23.17 -24.06 8.08
CA ALA A 254 -22.40 -25.28 8.30
C ALA A 254 -20.90 -25.00 8.56
N SER A 255 -20.27 -24.07 7.85
CA SER A 255 -18.86 -23.74 8.02
C SER A 255 -18.55 -23.07 9.36
N LEU A 256 -19.51 -22.32 9.92
CA LEU A 256 -19.46 -21.76 11.28
C LEU A 256 -19.67 -22.83 12.36
N LEU A 257 -20.53 -23.83 12.12
CA LEU A 257 -20.85 -24.89 13.08
C LEU A 257 -19.75 -25.97 13.20
N PHE A 258 -19.02 -26.25 12.11
CA PHE A 258 -18.04 -27.34 12.07
C PHE A 258 -16.57 -26.89 12.17
N GLY A 259 -16.30 -25.60 12.35
CA GLY A 259 -14.95 -25.10 12.65
C GLY A 259 -13.92 -25.19 11.51
N PHE A 260 -14.33 -25.51 10.29
CA PHE A 260 -13.46 -25.52 9.12
C PHE A 260 -13.14 -24.08 8.70
N SER A 261 -12.11 -23.50 9.30
CA SER A 261 -11.53 -22.22 8.94
C SER A 261 -10.30 -22.41 8.04
N GLU A 262 -10.44 -23.23 7.01
CA GLU A 262 -9.48 -23.17 5.90
C GLU A 262 -9.81 -21.93 5.07
N ARG A 263 -8.78 -21.11 4.77
CA ARG A 263 -8.89 -20.05 3.77
C ARG A 263 -9.26 -20.69 2.43
N LYS A 264 -10.56 -20.82 2.15
CA LYS A 264 -11.05 -21.43 0.91
C LYS A 264 -10.57 -20.62 -0.28
N GLU A 265 -10.03 -21.32 -1.28
CA GLU A 265 -9.82 -20.79 -2.63
C GLU A 265 -11.13 -20.14 -3.11
N ILE A 266 -11.03 -18.98 -3.77
CA ILE A 266 -12.22 -18.28 -4.24
C ILE A 266 -12.71 -18.99 -5.50
N GLY A 267 -13.92 -19.54 -5.43
CA GLY A 267 -14.53 -20.25 -6.56
C GLY A 267 -14.70 -19.36 -7.79
N GLU A 268 -14.54 -19.93 -8.99
CA GLU A 268 -14.70 -19.20 -10.26
C GLU A 268 -16.09 -18.57 -10.42
N GLU A 269 -17.13 -19.18 -9.85
CA GLU A 269 -18.49 -18.63 -9.89
C GLU A 269 -18.59 -17.28 -9.16
N VAL A 270 -17.91 -17.14 -8.01
CA VAL A 270 -17.88 -15.88 -7.26
C VAL A 270 -17.17 -14.81 -8.09
N ARG A 271 -16.04 -15.16 -8.71
CA ARG A 271 -15.28 -14.24 -9.58
C ARG A 271 -16.10 -13.77 -10.78
N LYS A 272 -16.78 -14.68 -11.46
CA LYS A 272 -17.66 -14.34 -12.59
C LYS A 272 -18.76 -13.38 -12.17
N ARG A 273 -19.40 -13.62 -11.03
CA ARG A 273 -20.44 -12.74 -10.49
C ARG A 273 -19.90 -11.35 -10.14
N VAL A 274 -18.70 -11.28 -9.56
CA VAL A 274 -18.02 -10.01 -9.28
C VAL A 274 -17.67 -9.29 -10.59
N ASP A 275 -17.16 -10.00 -11.59
CA ASP A 275 -16.80 -9.42 -12.88
C ASP A 275 -18.05 -8.86 -13.60
N GLU A 276 -19.19 -9.55 -13.52
CA GLU A 276 -20.48 -9.07 -14.02
C GLU A 276 -20.96 -7.82 -13.27
N GLU A 277 -20.94 -7.82 -11.92
CA GLU A 277 -21.32 -6.67 -11.09
C GLU A 277 -20.45 -5.44 -11.39
N VAL A 278 -19.13 -5.63 -11.49
CA VAL A 278 -18.19 -4.55 -11.80
C VAL A 278 -18.42 -4.02 -13.21
N LYS A 279 -18.70 -4.90 -14.17
CA LYS A 279 -19.02 -4.50 -15.54
C LYS A 279 -20.28 -3.65 -15.60
N GLU A 280 -21.35 -4.05 -14.91
CA GLU A 280 -22.59 -3.26 -14.81
C GLU A 280 -22.31 -1.86 -14.22
N LEU A 281 -21.54 -1.78 -13.13
CA LEU A 281 -21.18 -0.49 -12.52
C LEU A 281 -20.36 0.40 -13.46
N VAL A 282 -19.48 -0.17 -14.27
CA VAL A 282 -18.69 0.58 -15.27
C VAL A 282 -19.58 1.07 -16.40
N GLU A 283 -20.49 0.23 -16.91
CA GLU A 283 -21.46 0.60 -17.95
C GLU A 283 -22.43 1.69 -17.48
N GLU A 284 -22.82 1.68 -16.19
CA GLU A 284 -23.61 2.74 -15.54
C GLU A 284 -22.82 4.03 -15.28
N GLY A 285 -21.49 4.04 -15.50
CA GLY A 285 -20.62 5.18 -15.18
C GLY A 285 -20.42 5.41 -13.67
N ARG A 286 -20.77 4.42 -12.85
CA ARG A 286 -20.63 4.43 -11.38
C ARG A 286 -19.33 3.80 -10.90
N ALA A 287 -18.58 3.13 -11.77
CA ALA A 287 -17.26 2.64 -11.48
C ALA A 287 -16.27 2.85 -12.65
N GLU A 288 -14.99 2.84 -12.31
CA GLU A 288 -13.89 2.89 -13.26
C GLU A 288 -12.87 1.81 -12.88
N LEU A 289 -12.40 1.04 -13.86
CA LEU A 289 -11.31 0.09 -13.66
C LEU A 289 -9.96 0.80 -13.73
N ILE A 290 -9.12 0.55 -12.74
CA ILE A 290 -7.79 1.13 -12.62
C ILE A 290 -6.77 -0.01 -12.73
N PRO A 291 -6.05 -0.14 -13.87
CA PRO A 291 -4.96 -1.08 -13.95
C PRO A 291 -3.85 -0.66 -13.00
N GLY A 292 -3.60 -1.49 -11.99
CA GLY A 292 -2.52 -1.31 -11.03
C GLY A 292 -1.19 -1.84 -11.55
N VAL A 293 -0.24 -1.98 -10.62
CA VAL A 293 1.09 -2.48 -10.89
C VAL A 293 1.31 -3.79 -10.12
N LEU A 294 1.67 -4.84 -10.86
CA LEU A 294 2.18 -6.08 -10.28
C LEU A 294 3.70 -6.10 -10.40
N PHE A 295 4.39 -5.91 -9.28
CA PHE A 295 5.83 -5.98 -9.19
C PHE A 295 6.28 -7.37 -8.70
N ILE A 296 7.10 -8.04 -9.50
CA ILE A 296 7.65 -9.37 -9.23
C ILE A 296 9.16 -9.26 -9.03
N ASP A 297 9.61 -9.26 -7.78
CA ASP A 297 11.04 -9.29 -7.46
C ASP A 297 11.62 -10.69 -7.64
N GLU A 298 12.92 -10.75 -7.93
CA GLU A 298 13.66 -11.99 -8.16
C GLU A 298 13.00 -12.91 -9.21
N CYS A 299 12.52 -12.35 -10.32
CA CYS A 299 11.75 -13.08 -11.32
C CYS A 299 12.45 -14.34 -11.85
N SER A 300 13.79 -14.37 -11.86
CA SER A 300 14.59 -15.56 -12.20
C SER A 300 14.29 -16.82 -11.37
N MET A 301 13.56 -16.70 -10.25
CA MET A 301 13.12 -17.81 -9.42
C MET A 301 11.83 -18.48 -9.91
N LEU A 302 11.10 -17.84 -10.84
CA LEU A 302 9.88 -18.36 -11.45
C LEU A 302 10.19 -19.51 -12.41
N ASP A 303 9.24 -20.44 -12.50
CA ASP A 303 9.29 -21.53 -13.48
C ASP A 303 8.55 -21.21 -14.78
N ILE A 304 8.81 -22.04 -15.79
CA ILE A 304 8.24 -21.93 -17.13
C ILE A 304 6.69 -21.88 -17.13
N GLU A 305 6.04 -22.65 -16.25
CA GLU A 305 4.57 -22.65 -16.12
C GLU A 305 4.04 -21.30 -15.62
N THR A 306 4.73 -20.71 -14.65
CA THR A 306 4.38 -19.39 -14.12
C THR A 306 4.55 -18.31 -15.18
N TYR A 307 5.64 -18.35 -15.95
CA TYR A 307 5.83 -17.43 -17.07
C TYR A 307 4.75 -17.59 -18.13
N ALA A 308 4.36 -18.82 -18.47
CA ALA A 308 3.28 -19.06 -19.42
C ALA A 308 1.93 -18.49 -18.92
N PHE A 309 1.64 -18.64 -17.63
CA PHE A 309 0.46 -18.04 -17.01
C PHE A 309 0.47 -16.51 -17.09
N LEU A 310 1.59 -15.88 -16.72
CA LEU A 310 1.75 -14.42 -16.78
C LEU A 310 1.70 -13.90 -18.22
N ASN A 311 2.29 -14.63 -19.18
CA ASN A 311 2.27 -14.26 -20.59
C ASN A 311 0.82 -14.23 -21.14
N LYS A 312 0.01 -15.22 -20.77
CA LYS A 312 -1.44 -15.23 -21.11
C LYS A 312 -2.20 -14.11 -20.40
N ALA A 313 -1.85 -13.79 -19.15
CA ALA A 313 -2.49 -12.70 -18.42
C ALA A 313 -2.19 -11.33 -19.04
N MET A 314 -0.98 -11.12 -19.58
CA MET A 314 -0.59 -9.87 -20.26
C MET A 314 -1.38 -9.60 -21.54
N GLU A 315 -1.97 -10.63 -22.16
CA GLU A 315 -2.80 -10.49 -23.37
C GLU A 315 -4.23 -10.01 -23.07
N GLN A 316 -4.62 -10.00 -21.80
CA GLN A 316 -5.95 -9.52 -21.40
C GLN A 316 -6.00 -7.99 -21.43
N GLU A 317 -7.12 -7.43 -21.89
CA GLU A 317 -7.31 -5.98 -22.03
C GLU A 317 -7.15 -5.22 -20.71
N LEU A 318 -7.58 -5.82 -19.60
CA LEU A 318 -7.54 -5.25 -18.26
C LEU A 318 -6.38 -5.79 -17.41
N SER A 319 -5.31 -6.25 -18.07
CA SER A 319 -4.13 -6.76 -17.37
C SER A 319 -3.42 -5.65 -16.58
N PRO A 320 -3.03 -5.89 -15.32
CA PRO A 320 -2.21 -4.94 -14.58
C PRO A 320 -0.83 -4.78 -15.26
N ILE A 321 -0.16 -3.67 -14.99
CA ILE A 321 1.20 -3.44 -15.49
C ILE A 321 2.15 -4.36 -14.75
N ILE A 322 2.72 -5.34 -15.45
CA ILE A 322 3.66 -6.28 -14.86
C ILE A 322 5.08 -5.71 -14.95
N ILE A 323 5.73 -5.59 -13.80
CA ILE A 323 7.13 -5.16 -13.67
C ILE A 323 7.92 -6.29 -13.03
N PHE A 324 8.82 -6.89 -13.79
CA PHE A 324 9.78 -7.87 -13.29
C PHE A 324 11.04 -7.18 -12.79
N ALA A 325 11.68 -7.74 -11.76
CA ALA A 325 13.02 -7.34 -11.35
C ALA A 325 13.96 -8.55 -11.25
N THR A 326 15.19 -8.34 -11.69
CA THR A 326 16.24 -9.37 -11.63
C THR A 326 17.60 -8.78 -11.29
N ASN A 327 18.39 -9.56 -10.56
CA ASN A 327 19.80 -9.35 -10.31
C ASN A 327 20.70 -10.36 -11.05
N ARG A 328 20.11 -11.29 -11.81
CA ARG A 328 20.82 -12.34 -12.54
C ARG A 328 20.94 -11.96 -14.03
N GLY A 329 22.10 -12.25 -14.60
CA GLY A 329 22.34 -12.17 -16.05
C GLY A 329 21.78 -13.40 -16.75
N ILE A 330 22.63 -14.24 -17.32
CA ILE A 330 22.21 -15.51 -17.94
C ILE A 330 22.08 -16.59 -16.87
N THR A 331 20.92 -17.25 -16.80
CA THR A 331 20.66 -18.38 -15.89
C THR A 331 19.70 -19.37 -16.54
N THR A 332 19.60 -20.56 -15.97
CA THR A 332 18.64 -21.57 -16.42
C THR A 332 17.21 -21.13 -16.09
N VAL A 333 16.29 -21.29 -17.05
CA VAL A 333 14.84 -21.11 -16.82
C VAL A 333 14.36 -22.28 -15.98
N ARG A 334 13.84 -22.00 -14.79
CA ARG A 334 13.48 -23.03 -13.82
C ARG A 334 12.39 -23.96 -14.38
N GLY A 335 12.57 -25.26 -14.17
CA GLY A 335 11.72 -26.31 -14.76
C GLY A 335 12.16 -26.76 -16.15
N THR A 336 13.27 -26.23 -16.68
CA THR A 336 13.86 -26.62 -17.97
C THR A 336 15.39 -26.69 -17.87
N ASP A 337 16.05 -27.21 -18.91
CA ASP A 337 17.52 -27.15 -19.05
C ASP A 337 18.01 -25.94 -19.87
N MET A 338 17.10 -25.08 -20.30
CA MET A 338 17.40 -23.95 -21.18
C MET A 338 18.04 -22.81 -20.40
N LYS A 339 19.24 -22.37 -20.82
CA LYS A 339 19.84 -21.11 -20.36
C LYS A 339 19.32 -19.95 -21.20
N SER A 340 18.87 -18.90 -20.52
CA SER A 340 18.31 -17.72 -21.17
C SER A 340 18.72 -16.44 -20.41
N PRO A 341 18.79 -15.28 -21.07
CA PRO A 341 18.91 -14.00 -20.38
C PRO A 341 17.82 -13.87 -19.29
N PHE A 342 18.24 -13.44 -18.12
CA PHE A 342 17.42 -13.21 -16.92
C PHE A 342 16.72 -14.46 -16.36
N GLY A 343 16.93 -15.64 -16.95
CA GLY A 343 16.18 -16.85 -16.60
C GLY A 343 14.73 -16.82 -17.06
N MET A 344 14.45 -16.10 -18.15
CA MET A 344 13.10 -15.93 -18.70
C MET A 344 12.96 -16.64 -20.06
N PRO A 345 11.79 -17.15 -20.42
CA PRO A 345 11.51 -17.66 -21.76
C PRO A 345 11.69 -16.59 -22.85
N LEU A 346 12.18 -16.98 -24.02
CA LEU A 346 12.48 -16.04 -25.12
C LEU A 346 11.23 -15.31 -25.62
N ASP A 347 10.09 -16.00 -25.68
CA ASP A 347 8.80 -15.43 -26.08
C ASP A 347 8.31 -14.32 -25.15
N LEU A 348 8.63 -14.41 -23.86
CA LEU A 348 8.32 -13.35 -22.91
C LEU A 348 9.30 -12.18 -23.05
N LEU A 349 10.59 -12.44 -23.27
CA LEU A 349 11.62 -11.40 -23.42
C LEU A 349 11.32 -10.42 -24.56
N ASP A 350 10.75 -10.90 -25.66
CA ASP A 350 10.37 -10.06 -26.81
C ASP A 350 9.25 -9.05 -26.47
N ARG A 351 8.50 -9.28 -25.37
CA ARG A 351 7.45 -8.39 -24.85
C ARG A 351 7.94 -7.47 -23.73
N LEU A 352 9.22 -7.52 -23.36
CA LEU A 352 9.77 -6.74 -22.24
C LEU A 352 10.46 -5.46 -22.72
N LEU A 353 10.09 -4.35 -22.09
CA LEU A 353 10.95 -3.16 -22.08
C LEU A 353 11.93 -3.26 -20.92
N VAL A 354 13.22 -3.40 -21.25
CA VAL A 354 14.28 -3.58 -20.25
C VAL A 354 14.82 -2.22 -19.80
N ILE A 355 14.61 -1.89 -18.52
CA ILE A 355 15.24 -0.75 -17.85
C ILE A 355 16.43 -1.25 -17.06
N THR A 356 17.63 -0.75 -17.38
CA THR A 356 18.85 -1.11 -16.65
C THR A 356 19.15 -0.12 -15.55
N THR A 357 19.56 -0.62 -14.39
CA THR A 357 20.00 0.18 -13.24
C THR A 357 21.48 -0.03 -12.99
N LYS A 358 22.17 1.03 -12.56
CA LYS A 358 23.62 1.02 -12.33
C LYS A 358 23.94 1.00 -10.84
N LYS A 359 25.21 0.74 -10.48
CA LYS A 359 25.66 1.02 -9.11
C LYS A 359 25.65 2.54 -8.90
N TYR A 360 25.23 2.98 -7.72
CA TYR A 360 25.30 4.39 -7.34
C TYR A 360 26.75 4.87 -7.28
N ASP A 361 26.97 6.15 -7.57
CA ASP A 361 28.24 6.80 -7.27
C ASP A 361 28.32 7.19 -5.78
N LYS A 362 29.48 7.70 -5.36
CA LYS A 362 29.70 8.08 -3.95
C LYS A 362 28.81 9.24 -3.50
N GLU A 363 28.49 10.17 -4.40
CA GLU A 363 27.70 11.35 -4.08
C GLU A 363 26.24 10.95 -3.83
N ASP A 364 25.69 10.12 -4.72
CA ASP A 364 24.36 9.54 -4.59
C ASP A 364 24.25 8.63 -3.36
N MET A 365 25.25 7.78 -3.10
CA MET A 365 25.28 6.96 -1.87
C MET A 365 25.24 7.82 -0.61
N ARG A 366 26.01 8.92 -0.58
CA ARG A 366 26.02 9.87 0.55
C ARG A 366 24.63 10.43 0.80
N ASP A 367 23.99 10.91 -0.26
CA ASP A 367 22.63 11.48 -0.22
C ASP A 367 21.59 10.46 0.25
N ILE A 368 21.68 9.21 -0.22
CA ILE A 368 20.75 8.14 0.16
C ILE A 368 20.92 7.73 1.61
N ILE A 369 22.17 7.52 2.07
CA ILE A 369 22.46 7.16 3.46
C ILE A 369 21.99 8.27 4.40
N LEU A 370 22.25 9.53 4.04
CA LEU A 370 21.81 10.68 4.83
C LEU A 370 20.28 10.78 4.90
N ALA A 371 19.59 10.65 3.77
CA ALA A 371 18.13 10.65 3.73
C ALA A 371 17.53 9.53 4.59
N ARG A 372 18.16 8.35 4.59
CA ARG A 372 17.74 7.23 5.44
C ARG A 372 17.95 7.51 6.92
N ALA A 373 19.12 8.04 7.30
CA ALA A 373 19.41 8.41 8.68
C ALA A 373 18.43 9.47 9.20
N GLN A 374 18.13 10.50 8.40
CA GLN A 374 17.14 11.54 8.75
C GLN A 374 15.75 10.97 8.98
N LYS A 375 15.30 10.05 8.11
CA LYS A 375 13.99 9.40 8.25
C LYS A 375 13.86 8.57 9.52
N GLU A 376 14.94 7.93 9.94
CA GLU A 376 14.98 7.12 11.17
C GLU A 376 15.31 7.96 12.42
N GLY A 377 15.49 9.28 12.27
CA GLY A 377 15.87 10.17 13.38
C GLY A 377 17.29 9.92 13.91
N ILE A 378 18.14 9.29 13.11
CA ILE A 378 19.51 8.94 13.46
C ILE A 378 20.44 10.13 13.19
N LYS A 379 21.14 10.58 14.23
CA LYS A 379 22.19 11.60 14.11
C LYS A 379 23.51 10.93 13.73
N ILE A 380 24.14 11.43 12.67
CA ILE A 380 25.40 10.90 12.15
C ILE A 380 26.37 12.05 11.85
N SER A 381 27.61 11.89 12.31
CA SER A 381 28.72 12.82 12.03
C SER A 381 29.20 12.70 10.58
N GLY A 382 29.82 13.75 10.06
CA GLY A 382 30.28 13.80 8.66
C GLY A 382 31.32 12.72 8.32
N ASP A 383 32.26 12.48 9.23
CA ASP A 383 33.30 11.45 9.12
C ASP A 383 32.72 10.02 9.17
N ALA A 384 31.71 9.78 10.01
CA ALA A 384 31.01 8.51 10.03
C ALA A 384 30.24 8.26 8.73
N LEU A 385 29.60 9.29 8.19
CA LEU A 385 28.89 9.22 6.90
C LEU A 385 29.86 8.92 5.75
N ASP A 386 31.00 9.62 5.69
CA ASP A 386 32.04 9.38 4.69
C ASP A 386 32.58 7.95 4.75
N TYR A 387 32.77 7.42 5.96
CA TYR A 387 33.20 6.04 6.16
C TYR A 387 32.15 5.02 5.72
N LEU A 388 30.86 5.27 5.98
CA LEU A 388 29.77 4.43 5.47
C LEU A 388 29.69 4.45 3.94
N VAL A 389 29.91 5.60 3.30
CA VAL A 389 29.94 5.72 1.83
C VAL A 389 31.10 4.90 1.24
N ASP A 390 32.27 4.94 1.87
CA ASP A 390 33.41 4.10 1.46
C ASP A 390 33.13 2.60 1.64
N ILE A 391 32.52 2.20 2.75
CA ILE A 391 32.05 0.82 2.97
C ILE A 391 31.05 0.42 1.86
N GLY A 392 30.04 1.25 1.59
CA GLY A 392 29.01 0.99 0.57
C GLY A 392 29.59 0.86 -0.84
N SER A 393 30.60 1.67 -1.15
CA SER A 393 31.32 1.62 -2.43
C SER A 393 32.11 0.33 -2.63
N ARG A 394 32.71 -0.20 -1.56
CA ARG A 394 33.48 -1.46 -1.59
C ARG A 394 32.61 -2.71 -1.53
N SER A 395 31.41 -2.59 -0.96
CA SER A 395 30.47 -3.69 -0.74
C SER A 395 29.14 -3.45 -1.47
N SER A 396 28.11 -3.00 -0.76
CA SER A 396 26.83 -2.57 -1.33
C SER A 396 26.17 -1.47 -0.51
N LEU A 397 25.37 -0.62 -1.15
CA LEU A 397 24.56 0.39 -0.47
C LEU A 397 23.60 -0.22 0.56
N ARG A 398 23.02 -1.39 0.25
CA ARG A 398 22.14 -2.13 1.17
C ARG A 398 22.86 -2.44 2.48
N TYR A 399 24.08 -2.96 2.39
CA TYR A 399 24.89 -3.28 3.56
C TYR A 399 25.25 -2.02 4.35
N ALA A 400 25.71 -0.95 3.70
CA ALA A 400 26.02 0.32 4.37
C ALA A 400 24.80 0.89 5.13
N VAL A 401 23.61 0.86 4.52
CA VAL A 401 22.37 1.28 5.18
C VAL A 401 22.01 0.38 6.37
N GLN A 402 22.20 -0.94 6.26
CA GLN A 402 21.95 -1.88 7.35
C GLN A 402 22.84 -1.63 8.58
N LEU A 403 24.02 -1.05 8.41
CA LEU A 403 24.91 -0.71 9.52
C LEU A 403 24.45 0.50 10.34
N LEU A 404 23.53 1.34 9.82
CA LEU A 404 23.04 2.54 10.52
C LEU A 404 22.39 2.19 11.87
N VAL A 405 21.45 1.24 11.88
CA VAL A 405 20.69 0.88 13.09
C VAL A 405 21.57 0.25 14.17
N PRO A 406 22.41 -0.77 13.88
CA PRO A 406 23.36 -1.28 14.87
C PRO A 406 24.34 -0.21 15.37
N ALA A 407 24.80 0.68 14.50
CA ALA A 407 25.71 1.75 14.91
C ALA A 407 25.02 2.79 15.80
N TRP A 408 23.73 3.05 15.57
CA TRP A 408 22.91 3.89 16.42
C TRP A 408 22.75 3.33 17.83
N GLU A 409 22.57 2.02 17.95
CA GLU A 409 22.51 1.34 19.24
C GLU A 409 23.87 1.36 19.96
N ILE A 410 24.99 1.13 19.25
CA ILE A 410 26.34 1.26 19.84
C ILE A 410 26.61 2.70 20.29
N ALA A 411 26.11 3.68 19.54
CA ALA A 411 26.19 5.11 19.87
C ALA A 411 25.25 5.53 21.01
N LYS A 412 24.54 4.59 21.65
CA LYS A 412 23.56 4.84 22.73
C LYS A 412 22.50 5.88 22.34
N LYS A 413 22.14 5.94 21.05
CA LYS A 413 21.12 6.85 20.51
C LYS A 413 21.44 8.35 20.67
N GLU A 414 22.73 8.69 20.66
CA GLU A 414 23.18 10.09 20.71
C GLU A 414 23.63 10.61 19.34
N GLU A 415 24.82 10.21 18.89
CA GLU A 415 25.39 10.58 17.59
C GLU A 415 26.34 9.47 17.11
N ILE A 416 26.13 8.99 15.87
CA ILE A 416 27.03 8.03 15.25
C ILE A 416 28.34 8.71 14.86
N ARG A 417 29.44 8.21 15.42
CA ARG A 417 30.82 8.58 15.10
C ARG A 417 31.49 7.45 14.34
N LYS A 418 32.61 7.74 13.67
CA LYS A 418 33.34 6.77 12.87
C LYS A 418 33.69 5.49 13.65
N GLU A 419 34.11 5.63 14.91
CA GLU A 419 34.44 4.51 15.81
C GLU A 419 33.26 3.53 16.00
N HIS A 420 32.03 4.05 16.04
CA HIS A 420 30.83 3.22 16.14
C HIS A 420 30.64 2.39 14.87
N ILE A 421 30.82 3.01 13.69
CA ILE A 421 30.75 2.29 12.41
C ILE A 421 31.85 1.23 12.30
N GLU A 422 33.10 1.57 12.67
CA GLU A 422 34.23 0.63 12.66
C GLU A 422 33.94 -0.59 13.54
N ARG A 423 33.38 -0.37 14.73
CA ARG A 423 32.99 -1.46 15.63
C ARG A 423 31.90 -2.35 15.00
N VAL A 424 30.85 -1.77 14.42
CA VAL A 424 29.79 -2.56 13.75
C VAL A 424 30.34 -3.31 12.53
N TYR A 425 31.16 -2.65 11.71
CA TYR A 425 31.76 -3.24 10.51
C TYR A 425 32.63 -4.46 10.82
N ASN A 426 33.29 -4.48 11.97
CA ASN A 426 34.06 -5.63 12.46
C ASN A 426 33.18 -6.79 12.98
N LEU A 427 32.00 -6.48 13.51
CA LEU A 427 31.08 -7.48 14.05
C LEU A 427 30.20 -8.13 12.96
N PHE A 428 29.77 -7.36 11.97
CA PHE A 428 28.85 -7.83 10.94
C PHE A 428 29.55 -7.86 9.58
N SER A 429 29.81 -9.05 9.05
CA SER A 429 30.43 -9.21 7.72
C SER A 429 29.45 -8.95 6.58
N ASP A 430 29.92 -8.32 5.50
CA ASP A 430 29.18 -8.31 4.22
C ASP A 430 29.31 -9.67 3.51
N VAL A 431 28.50 -9.91 2.48
CA VAL A 431 28.45 -11.18 1.76
C VAL A 431 29.83 -11.62 1.26
N LYS A 432 30.64 -10.70 0.72
CA LYS A 432 31.96 -11.04 0.19
C LYS A 432 32.91 -11.46 1.31
N ARG A 433 32.98 -10.69 2.39
CA ARG A 433 33.79 -11.05 3.58
C ARG A 433 33.35 -12.37 4.21
N SER A 434 32.05 -12.65 4.25
CA SER A 434 31.50 -13.90 4.76
C SER A 434 31.90 -15.10 3.88
N VAL A 435 31.79 -14.99 2.56
CA VAL A 435 32.21 -16.05 1.62
C VAL A 435 33.72 -16.30 1.73
N ASP A 436 34.54 -15.24 1.74
CA ASP A 436 36.00 -15.35 1.87
C ASP A 436 36.42 -15.97 3.22
N TYR A 437 35.65 -15.74 4.29
CA TYR A 437 35.85 -16.40 5.57
C TYR A 437 35.50 -17.89 5.52
N LEU A 438 34.33 -18.23 4.96
CA LEU A 438 33.89 -19.63 4.82
C LEU A 438 34.84 -20.46 3.96
N HIS A 439 35.33 -19.93 2.83
CA HIS A 439 36.33 -20.63 2.01
C HIS A 439 37.64 -20.89 2.77
N ARG A 440 38.08 -19.98 3.65
CA ARG A 440 39.26 -20.21 4.49
C ARG A 440 39.01 -21.28 5.55
N MET A 441 37.79 -21.37 6.05
CA MET A 441 37.36 -22.37 7.03
C MET A 441 36.91 -23.69 6.41
N GLU A 442 36.86 -23.81 5.08
CA GLU A 442 36.35 -25.00 4.37
C GLU A 442 37.09 -26.29 4.80
N LYS A 443 38.37 -26.19 5.17
CA LYS A 443 39.17 -27.31 5.69
C LYS A 443 38.81 -27.74 7.13
N GLU A 444 38.14 -26.88 7.88
CA GLU A 444 37.69 -27.11 9.26
C GLU A 444 36.17 -27.34 9.34
N MET A 445 35.45 -27.14 8.23
CA MET A 445 33.99 -27.30 8.15
C MET A 445 33.62 -28.72 7.66
N ILE A 446 32.61 -29.31 8.31
CA ILE A 446 32.36 -30.77 8.38
C ILE A 446 31.86 -31.43 7.08
N TYR A 447 31.77 -30.72 5.96
CA TYR A 447 31.29 -31.29 4.70
C TYR A 447 32.17 -30.90 3.52
N SER A 448 33.26 -31.65 3.35
CA SER A 448 34.00 -31.81 2.09
C SER A 448 33.46 -32.98 1.29
#